data_AF-R9PSM3-F1
#
_entry.id   AF-R9PSM3-F1
#
_cell.length_a   1.000
_cell.length_b   1.000
_cell.length_c   1.000
_cell.angle_alpha   90.00
_cell.angle_beta   90.00
_cell.angle_gamma   90.00
#
_symmetry.space_group_name_H-M   'P 1'
#
loop_
_entity.id
_entity.type
_entity.pdbx_description
1 polymer ?
#
loop_
_entity_poly.entity_id
_entity_poly.type
_entity_poly.pdbx_seq_one_letter_code
_entity_poly.pdbx_strand_id
1 'polypeptide(L)'
;MGEQSVSGFARKVELNESLIRKYLKGSEPSLSKANQIAQKANCSLEWLATGEGYQYRKAEVVDMEALEKAVELTLAAAEQHDLSVENEKVMKVIVATYQYLRTTRKKDGYFDLEEAKPFVRYVMGLCG
;
A
#
# COMPACT_ATOMS: atom_id res chain seq x y z
N MET A 1 -2.31 15.05 2.14
CA MET A 1 -1.55 15.35 3.38
C MET A 1 -2.44 15.02 4.58
N GLY A 2 -2.75 13.73 4.81
CA GLY A 2 -3.86 13.28 5.68
C GLY A 2 -3.88 13.92 7.07
N GLU A 3 -2.86 13.66 7.89
CA GLU A 3 -2.73 14.21 9.26
C GLU A 3 -1.48 15.09 9.45
N GLN A 4 -0.59 15.13 8.46
CA GLN A 4 0.68 15.85 8.56
C GLN A 4 0.52 17.32 8.17
N SER A 5 1.00 18.23 9.04
CA SER A 5 1.06 19.66 8.73
C SER A 5 1.98 19.95 7.54
N VAL A 6 1.76 21.07 6.85
CA VAL A 6 2.64 21.53 5.74
C VAL A 6 4.10 21.65 6.20
N SER A 7 4.32 22.13 7.43
CA SER A 7 5.65 22.24 8.04
C SER A 7 6.28 20.88 8.33
N GLY A 8 5.48 19.88 8.72
CA GLY A 8 5.93 18.50 8.88
C GLY A 8 6.34 17.90 7.55
N PHE A 9 5.53 18.07 6.51
CA PHE A 9 5.83 17.54 5.19
C PHE A 9 7.06 18.20 4.58
N ALA A 10 7.20 19.52 4.70
CA ALA A 10 8.36 20.28 4.24
C ALA A 10 9.67 19.75 4.85
N ARG A 11 9.67 19.48 6.17
CA ARG A 11 10.80 18.83 6.86
C ARG A 11 11.08 17.42 6.32
N LYS A 12 10.03 16.59 6.14
CA LYS A 12 10.17 15.23 5.60
C LYS A 12 10.85 15.20 4.22
N VAL A 13 10.48 16.14 3.34
CA VAL A 13 11.03 16.20 1.99
C VAL A 13 12.25 17.11 1.85
N GLU A 14 12.75 17.67 2.95
CA GLU A 14 13.93 18.55 3.01
C GLU A 14 13.79 19.78 2.10
N LEU A 15 12.61 20.43 2.14
CA LEU A 15 12.31 21.66 1.41
C LEU A 15 11.80 22.75 2.35
N ASN A 16 11.95 24.01 1.92
CA ASN A 16 11.38 25.14 2.65
C ASN A 16 9.84 25.06 2.61
N GLU A 17 9.20 25.26 3.76
CA GLU A 17 7.74 25.30 3.86
C GLU A 17 7.12 26.35 2.90
N SER A 18 7.76 27.50 2.71
CA SER A 18 7.30 28.53 1.78
C SER A 18 7.27 28.02 0.33
N LEU A 19 8.26 27.20 -0.06
CA LEU A 19 8.34 26.59 -1.37
C LEU A 19 7.26 25.52 -1.56
N ILE A 20 7.02 24.68 -0.54
CA ILE A 20 5.92 23.71 -0.55
C ILE A 20 4.57 24.43 -0.67
N ARG A 21 4.34 25.51 0.09
CA ARG A 21 3.12 26.32 0.00
C ARG A 21 2.95 26.93 -1.39
N LYS A 22 4.05 27.34 -2.04
CA LYS A 22 4.02 27.83 -3.42
C LYS A 22 3.56 26.74 -4.39
N TYR A 23 4.11 25.53 -4.27
CA TYR A 23 3.69 24.38 -5.08
C TYR A 23 2.21 24.02 -4.87
N LEU A 24 1.74 24.01 -3.62
CA LEU A 24 0.33 23.77 -3.31
C LEU A 24 -0.61 24.85 -3.86
N LYS A 25 -0.11 26.06 -4.14
CA LYS A 25 -0.84 27.14 -4.81
C LYS A 25 -0.76 27.08 -6.33
N GLY A 26 -0.17 26.03 -6.90
CA GLY A 26 -0.15 25.77 -8.34
C GLY A 26 1.13 26.19 -9.06
N SER A 27 2.19 26.64 -8.36
CA SER A 27 3.47 26.83 -9.04
C SER A 27 4.13 25.49 -9.34
N GLU A 28 4.73 25.32 -10.50
CA GLU A 28 5.39 24.07 -10.87
C GLU A 28 6.76 23.89 -10.16
N PRO A 29 7.04 22.70 -9.60
CA PRO A 29 8.37 22.34 -9.15
C PRO A 29 9.30 22.08 -10.35
N SER A 30 10.58 22.40 -10.20
CA SER A 30 11.57 21.88 -11.14
C SER A 30 11.64 20.36 -11.07
N LEU A 31 12.07 19.70 -12.16
CA LEU A 31 12.22 18.24 -12.21
C LEU A 31 13.04 17.69 -11.03
N SER A 32 14.12 18.38 -10.65
CA SER A 32 14.96 18.03 -9.50
C SER A 32 14.15 18.05 -8.19
N LYS A 33 13.33 19.08 -7.98
CA LYS A 33 12.50 19.21 -6.77
C LYS A 33 11.35 18.21 -6.75
N ALA A 34 10.72 17.94 -7.90
CA ALA A 34 9.72 16.88 -8.02
C ALA A 34 10.31 15.50 -7.70
N ASN A 35 11.49 15.16 -8.27
CA ASN A 35 12.16 13.89 -7.98
C ASN A 35 12.61 13.78 -6.51
N GLN A 36 13.06 14.88 -5.88
CA GLN A 36 13.36 14.91 -4.45
C GLN A 36 12.12 14.60 -3.60
N ILE A 37 10.99 15.25 -3.89
CA ILE A 37 9.71 14.99 -3.21
C ILE A 37 9.32 13.52 -3.40
N ALA A 38 9.38 13.01 -4.63
CA ALA A 38 9.06 11.61 -4.94
C ALA A 38 9.92 10.62 -4.14
N GLN A 39 11.24 10.83 -4.07
CA GLN A 39 12.15 10.01 -3.27
C GLN A 39 11.80 10.01 -1.78
N LYS A 40 11.65 11.20 -1.19
CA LYS A 40 11.43 11.36 0.26
C LYS A 40 10.01 11.00 0.69
N ALA A 41 9.04 11.11 -0.21
CA ALA A 41 7.67 10.66 0.01
C ALA A 41 7.47 9.18 -0.32
N ASN A 42 8.49 8.50 -0.84
CA ASN A 42 8.45 7.14 -1.37
C ASN A 42 7.32 6.93 -2.39
N CYS A 43 7.16 7.90 -3.29
CA CYS A 43 6.28 7.77 -4.44
C CYS A 43 7.03 7.80 -5.77
N SER A 44 6.41 7.26 -6.82
CA SER A 44 6.97 7.42 -8.16
C SER A 44 6.84 8.87 -8.63
N LEU A 45 7.75 9.29 -9.50
CA LEU A 45 7.71 10.63 -10.08
C LEU A 45 6.52 10.77 -11.04
N GLU A 46 6.20 9.71 -11.78
CA GLU A 46 5.04 9.63 -12.67
C GLU A 46 3.76 9.89 -11.90
N TRP A 47 3.50 9.12 -10.84
CA TRP A 47 2.33 9.31 -9.98
C TRP A 47 2.26 10.70 -9.35
N LEU A 48 3.41 11.23 -8.90
CA LEU A 48 3.46 12.57 -8.34
C LEU A 48 3.11 13.65 -9.37
N ALA A 49 3.50 13.46 -10.62
CA ALA A 49 3.34 14.45 -11.68
C ALA A 49 1.98 14.37 -12.40
N THR A 50 1.46 13.16 -12.59
CA THR A 50 0.26 12.92 -13.44
C THR A 50 -0.90 12.30 -12.67
N GLY A 51 -0.65 11.70 -11.51
CA GLY A 51 -1.61 10.84 -10.81
C GLY A 51 -1.71 9.43 -11.41
N GLU A 52 -0.95 9.12 -12.45
CA GLU A 52 -0.93 7.82 -13.13
C GLU A 52 0.27 6.95 -12.69
N GLY A 53 0.26 5.67 -13.04
CA GLY A 53 1.35 4.74 -12.69
C GLY A 53 1.36 4.31 -11.22
N TYR A 54 2.45 3.66 -10.80
CA TYR A 54 2.56 3.11 -9.44
C TYR A 54 2.76 4.20 -8.42
N GLN A 55 1.92 4.25 -7.39
CA GLN A 55 2.09 5.23 -6.31
C GLN A 55 3.43 5.08 -5.60
N TYR A 56 3.90 3.86 -5.33
CA TYR A 56 5.10 3.62 -4.51
C TYR A 56 6.33 3.30 -5.34
N ARG A 57 7.50 3.88 -4.98
CA ARG A 57 8.75 3.71 -5.72
C ARG A 57 9.52 2.44 -5.33
N LYS A 58 9.42 1.99 -4.07
CA LYS A 58 10.06 0.77 -3.58
C LYS A 58 9.04 -0.13 -2.89
N ALA A 59 9.27 -1.45 -2.96
CA ALA A 59 8.50 -2.46 -2.25
C ALA A 59 8.65 -2.42 -0.72
N GLU A 60 9.49 -1.53 -0.16
CA GLU A 60 9.62 -1.29 1.29
C GLU A 60 8.31 -0.84 1.97
N VAL A 61 7.23 -0.58 1.21
CA VAL A 61 5.88 -0.28 1.75
C VAL A 61 4.98 -1.53 1.82
N VAL A 62 5.55 -2.72 1.61
CA VAL A 62 4.83 -3.95 1.90
C VAL A 62 4.62 -4.03 3.40
N ASP A 63 3.34 -4.02 3.81
CA ASP A 63 2.97 -4.27 5.20
C ASP A 63 3.22 -5.75 5.48
N MET A 64 4.42 -6.07 5.99
CA MET A 64 4.85 -7.45 6.20
C MET A 64 3.91 -8.20 7.13
N GLU A 65 3.35 -7.53 8.14
CA GLU A 65 2.38 -8.14 9.05
C GLU A 65 1.09 -8.52 8.30
N ALA A 66 0.56 -7.63 7.47
CA ALA A 66 -0.61 -7.94 6.63
C ALA A 66 -0.31 -9.08 5.65
N LEU A 67 0.90 -9.11 5.08
CA LEU A 67 1.30 -10.15 4.12
C LEU A 67 1.44 -11.50 4.80
N GLU A 68 2.11 -11.57 5.96
CA GLU A 68 2.23 -12.79 6.75
C GLU A 68 0.86 -13.35 7.12
N LYS A 69 -0.07 -12.49 7.57
CA LYS A 69 -1.45 -12.90 7.88
C LYS A 69 -2.24 -13.34 6.66
N ALA A 70 -2.05 -12.68 5.51
CA ALA A 70 -2.68 -13.10 4.27
C ALA A 70 -2.20 -14.49 3.83
N VAL A 71 -0.90 -14.77 3.95
CA VAL A 71 -0.32 -16.10 3.66
C VAL A 71 -0.87 -17.14 4.62
N GLU A 72 -0.84 -16.89 5.94
CA GLU A 72 -1.35 -17.79 6.97
C GLU A 72 -2.82 -18.17 6.73
N LEU A 73 -3.69 -17.17 6.56
CA LEU A 73 -5.12 -17.41 6.33
C LEU A 73 -5.38 -18.14 5.01
N THR A 74 -4.64 -17.81 3.95
CA THR A 74 -4.83 -18.45 2.65
C THR A 74 -4.38 -19.91 2.69
N LEU A 75 -3.22 -20.22 3.29
CA LEU A 75 -2.73 -21.59 3.39
C LEU A 75 -3.62 -22.44 4.29
N ALA A 76 -4.11 -21.91 5.42
CA ALA A 76 -5.08 -22.62 6.26
C ALA A 76 -6.40 -22.93 5.53
N ALA A 77 -6.84 -22.05 4.61
CA ALA A 77 -8.00 -22.31 3.76
C ALA A 77 -7.66 -23.30 2.61
N ALA A 78 -6.41 -23.29 2.14
CA ALA A 78 -5.90 -24.16 1.09
C ALA A 78 -5.61 -25.58 1.59
N GLU A 79 -5.35 -25.83 2.87
CA GLU A 79 -5.20 -27.22 3.37
C GLU A 79 -6.44 -28.11 3.12
N GLN A 80 -7.61 -27.53 2.81
CA GLN A 80 -8.78 -28.27 2.32
C GLN A 80 -8.68 -28.72 0.85
N HIS A 81 -7.73 -28.19 0.09
CA HIS A 81 -7.48 -28.42 -1.33
C HIS A 81 -5.96 -28.39 -1.58
N ASP A 82 -5.30 -29.54 -1.70
CA ASP A 82 -3.85 -29.74 -1.91
C ASP A 82 -3.16 -28.74 -2.89
N LEU A 83 -2.92 -27.50 -2.45
CA LEU A 83 -2.50 -26.38 -3.29
C LEU A 83 -1.30 -25.66 -2.64
N SER A 84 -0.19 -25.60 -3.38
CA SER A 84 1.04 -24.90 -2.99
C SER A 84 0.92 -23.37 -3.17
N VAL A 85 1.79 -22.59 -2.52
CA VAL A 85 1.97 -21.14 -2.79
C VAL A 85 2.35 -20.88 -4.26
N GLU A 86 2.96 -21.86 -4.93
CA GLU A 86 3.26 -21.81 -6.36
C GLU A 86 2.00 -21.90 -7.25
N ASN A 87 0.86 -22.28 -6.67
CA ASN A 87 -0.40 -22.32 -7.39
C ASN A 87 -0.93 -20.89 -7.65
N GLU A 88 -1.22 -20.59 -8.92
CA GLU A 88 -1.72 -19.27 -9.34
C GLU A 88 -2.97 -18.83 -8.57
N LYS A 89 -3.88 -19.77 -8.28
CA LYS A 89 -5.08 -19.52 -7.48
C LYS A 89 -4.72 -19.04 -6.07
N VAL A 90 -3.80 -19.73 -5.41
CA VAL A 90 -3.32 -19.39 -4.07
C VAL A 90 -2.66 -18.02 -4.07
N MET A 91 -1.82 -17.71 -5.07
CA MET A 91 -1.20 -16.38 -5.19
C MET A 91 -2.25 -15.26 -5.32
N LYS A 92 -3.28 -15.46 -6.15
CA LYS A 92 -4.38 -14.48 -6.33
C LYS A 92 -5.12 -14.24 -5.01
N VAL A 93 -5.39 -15.31 -4.26
CA VAL A 93 -6.08 -15.21 -2.95
C VAL A 93 -5.19 -14.51 -1.91
N ILE A 94 -3.87 -14.78 -1.88
CA ILE A 94 -2.92 -14.08 -0.99
C ILE A 94 -2.95 -12.58 -1.29
N VAL A 95 -2.85 -12.18 -2.57
CA VAL A 95 -2.87 -10.75 -2.94
C VAL A 95 -4.20 -10.08 -2.56
N ALA A 96 -5.33 -10.73 -2.84
CA ALA A 96 -6.64 -10.20 -2.48
C ALA A 96 -6.81 -10.06 -0.96
N THR A 97 -6.38 -11.07 -0.19
CA THR A 97 -6.44 -11.07 1.27
C THR A 97 -5.53 -10.00 1.87
N TYR A 98 -4.32 -9.84 1.35
CA TYR A 98 -3.41 -8.77 1.74
C TYR A 98 -4.01 -7.38 1.53
N GLN A 99 -4.65 -7.15 0.38
CA GLN A 99 -5.32 -5.89 0.08
C GLN A 99 -6.50 -5.65 1.03
N TYR A 100 -7.32 -6.67 1.27
CA TYR A 100 -8.43 -6.60 2.23
C TYR A 100 -7.94 -6.17 3.61
N LEU A 101 -6.97 -6.88 4.18
CA LEU A 101 -6.42 -6.60 5.51
C LEU A 101 -5.87 -5.17 5.63
N ARG A 102 -5.22 -4.65 4.58
CA ARG A 102 -4.74 -3.26 4.56
C ARG A 102 -5.85 -2.23 4.51
N THR A 103 -6.96 -2.55 3.85
CA THR A 103 -8.12 -1.64 3.76
C THR A 103 -9.02 -1.67 4.99
N THR A 104 -9.07 -2.79 5.70
CA THR A 104 -9.95 -3.00 6.88
C THR A 104 -9.20 -2.94 8.21
N ARG A 105 -7.93 -2.52 8.22
CA ARG A 105 -7.14 -2.37 9.44
C ARG A 105 -7.88 -1.51 10.46
N LYS A 106 -8.04 -2.04 11.69
CA LYS A 106 -8.77 -1.36 12.76
C LYS A 106 -7.99 -0.13 13.24
N LYS A 107 -8.71 0.80 13.88
CA LYS A 107 -8.15 2.03 14.44
C LYS A 107 -7.10 1.79 15.54
N ASP A 108 -7.12 0.62 16.17
CA ASP A 108 -6.15 0.18 17.17
C ASP A 108 -4.85 -0.39 16.54
N GLY A 109 -4.78 -0.47 15.21
CA GLY A 109 -3.63 -0.98 14.47
C GLY A 109 -3.67 -2.47 14.16
N TYR A 110 -4.64 -3.22 14.69
CA TYR A 110 -4.73 -4.67 14.52
C TYR A 110 -5.63 -5.07 13.33
N PHE A 111 -5.44 -6.30 12.86
CA PHE A 111 -6.27 -6.90 11.81
C PHE A 111 -7.44 -7.70 12.41
N ASP A 112 -8.63 -7.59 11.79
CA ASP A 112 -9.73 -8.51 12.10
C ASP A 112 -9.57 -9.81 11.33
N LEU A 113 -8.83 -10.77 11.90
CA LEU A 113 -8.58 -12.04 11.25
C LEU A 113 -9.84 -12.93 11.20
N GLU A 114 -10.77 -12.77 12.15
CA GLU A 114 -12.02 -13.54 12.15
C GLU A 114 -12.95 -13.07 11.03
N GLU A 115 -13.02 -11.76 10.78
CA GLU A 115 -13.77 -11.20 9.65
C GLU A 115 -13.08 -11.46 8.30
N ALA A 116 -11.75 -11.61 8.27
CA ALA A 116 -11.02 -11.94 7.04
C ALA A 116 -11.24 -13.40 6.59
N LYS A 117 -11.40 -14.36 7.50
CA LYS A 117 -11.62 -15.79 7.17
C LYS A 117 -12.76 -16.06 6.17
N PRO A 118 -14.00 -15.52 6.34
CA PRO A 118 -15.07 -15.73 5.37
C PRO A 118 -14.75 -15.10 4.00
N PHE A 119 -14.04 -13.96 3.98
CA PHE A 119 -13.57 -13.34 2.74
C PHE A 119 -12.59 -14.25 1.99
N VAL A 120 -11.58 -14.82 2.67
CA VAL A 120 -10.63 -15.76 2.05
C VAL A 120 -11.33 -16.95 1.40
N ARG A 121 -12.29 -17.57 2.10
CA ARG A 121 -13.05 -18.70 1.56
C ARG A 121 -13.86 -18.32 0.32
N TYR A 122 -14.48 -17.14 0.35
CA TYR A 122 -15.24 -16.62 -0.79
C TYR A 122 -14.34 -16.42 -2.02
N VAL A 123 -13.20 -15.74 -1.88
CA VAL A 123 -12.27 -15.49 -2.98
C VAL A 123 -11.64 -16.80 -3.48
N MET A 124 -11.32 -17.74 -2.58
CA MET A 124 -10.84 -19.07 -2.95
C MET A 124 -11.86 -19.84 -3.81
N GLY A 125 -13.16 -19.65 -3.58
CA GLY A 125 -14.21 -20.22 -4.44
C GLY A 125 -14.33 -19.57 -5.82
N LEU A 126 -13.93 -18.30 -5.95
CA LEU A 126 -14.03 -17.52 -7.19
C LEU A 126 -12.83 -17.69 -8.12
N CYS A 127 -11.64 -17.88 -7.56
CA CYS A 127 -10.44 -18.09 -8.35
C CYS A 127 -10.46 -19.52 -8.94
N GLY A 128 -10.79 -19.62 -10.23
CA GLY A 128 -10.64 -20.83 -11.05
C GLY A 128 -9.24 -20.96 -11.64
#